data_AF-A0A0N1N2T1-F1
#
_entry.id   AF-A0A0N1N2T1-F1
#
_cell.length_a   1.000
_cell.length_b   1.000
_cell.length_c   1.000
_cell.angle_alpha   90.00
_cell.angle_beta   90.00
_cell.angle_gamma   90.00
#
_symmetry.space_group_name_H-M   'P 1'
#
loop_
_entity.id
_entity.type
_entity.pdbx_description
1 polymer ?
#
loop_
_entity_poly.entity_id
_entity_poly.type
_entity_poly.pdbx_seq_one_letter_code
_entity_poly.pdbx_strand_id
1 'polypeptide(L)'
;MRTLEEKRAAAIEDLRRLKDGWRPTEADLLDAVGIERWEVRGSPGTREQFLWGFAINHPRLGNQLIRTSKVLWISEDCTVARTFSRWYRLGERAKPMPIEPATDEPEADALRPPR
;
A
#
# COMPACT_ATOMS: atom_id res chain seq x y z
N MET A 1 8.65 20.99 2.40
CA MET A 1 7.82 19.77 2.49
C MET A 1 6.41 20.16 2.07
N ARG A 2 5.84 19.58 1.00
CA ARG A 2 4.52 20.01 0.49
C ARG A 2 3.43 19.90 1.56
N THR A 3 2.55 20.89 1.62
CA THR A 3 1.40 20.91 2.52
C THR A 3 0.41 19.81 2.15
N LEU A 4 -0.55 19.54 3.04
CA LEU A 4 -1.59 18.55 2.78
C LEU A 4 -2.45 18.94 1.56
N GLU A 5 -2.76 20.23 1.43
CA GLU A 5 -3.56 20.77 0.33
C GLU A 5 -2.84 20.67 -1.01
N GLU A 6 -1.54 20.99 -1.05
CA GLU A 6 -0.72 20.85 -2.25
C GLU A 6 -0.64 19.40 -2.73
N LYS A 7 -0.50 18.44 -1.79
CA LYS A 7 -0.51 17.01 -2.12
C LYS A 7 -1.87 16.59 -2.67
N ARG A 8 -2.95 17.08 -2.07
CA ARG A 8 -4.31 16.79 -2.51
C ARG A 8 -4.57 17.33 -3.92
N ALA A 9 -4.21 18.58 -4.18
CA ALA A 9 -4.36 19.20 -5.49
C ALA A 9 -3.57 18.44 -6.57
N ALA A 10 -2.30 18.08 -6.29
CA ALA A 10 -1.48 17.29 -7.20
C ALA A 10 -2.09 15.92 -7.48
N ALA A 11 -2.57 15.21 -6.45
CA ALA A 11 -3.23 13.92 -6.62
C ALA A 11 -4.53 14.01 -7.43
N ILE A 12 -5.30 15.09 -7.28
CA ILE A 12 -6.52 15.32 -8.06
C ILE A 12 -6.18 15.55 -9.53
N GLU A 13 -5.16 16.37 -9.82
CA GLU A 13 -4.77 16.62 -11.22
C GLU A 13 -4.21 15.36 -11.89
N ASP A 14 -3.40 14.58 -11.19
CA ASP A 14 -2.91 13.28 -11.68
C ASP A 14 -4.08 12.35 -12.03
N LEU A 15 -5.09 12.26 -11.17
CA LEU A 15 -6.29 11.46 -11.42
C LEU A 15 -7.11 11.98 -12.60
N ARG A 16 -7.19 13.30 -12.78
CA ARG A 16 -7.87 13.91 -13.92
C ARG A 16 -7.16 13.52 -15.23
N ARG A 17 -5.84 13.65 -15.27
CA ARG A 17 -5.02 13.24 -16.43
C ARG A 17 -5.18 11.75 -16.73
N LEU A 18 -5.11 10.90 -15.71
CA LEU A 18 -5.30 9.46 -15.85
C LEU A 18 -6.67 9.11 -16.45
N LYS A 19 -7.72 9.82 -16.00
CA LYS A 19 -9.09 9.69 -16.54
C LYS A 19 -9.18 10.12 -18.00
N ASP A 20 -8.44 11.16 -18.39
CA ASP A 20 -8.35 11.65 -19.77
C ASP A 20 -7.48 10.73 -20.67
N GLY A 21 -6.99 9.60 -20.15
CA GLY A 21 -6.22 8.60 -20.90
C GLY A 21 -4.71 8.78 -20.84
N TRP A 22 -4.22 9.83 -20.17
CA TRP A 22 -2.79 9.98 -19.94
C TRP A 22 -2.24 8.85 -19.06
N ARG A 23 -0.97 8.49 -19.27
CA ARG A 23 -0.26 7.50 -18.45
C ARG A 23 1.09 8.07 -18.04
N PRO A 24 1.54 7.80 -16.80
CA PRO A 24 2.83 8.30 -16.31
C PRO A 24 3.98 7.74 -17.14
N THR A 25 4.88 8.62 -17.54
CA THR A 25 6.12 8.26 -18.24
C THR A 25 7.23 7.97 -17.23
N GLU A 26 8.37 7.44 -17.69
CA GLU A 26 9.53 7.24 -16.81
C GLU A 26 9.99 8.54 -16.13
N ALA A 27 9.86 9.68 -16.82
CA ALA A 27 10.20 11.00 -16.27
C ALA A 27 9.27 11.40 -15.12
N ASP A 28 7.96 11.14 -15.23
CA ASP A 28 6.99 11.40 -14.15
C ASP A 28 7.25 10.48 -12.93
N LEU A 29 7.85 9.33 -13.18
CA LEU A 29 8.17 8.35 -12.16
C LEU A 29 9.58 8.52 -11.58
N LEU A 30 10.39 9.49 -12.02
CA LEU A 30 11.79 9.61 -11.58
C LEU A 30 11.93 9.55 -10.04
N ASP A 31 11.05 10.26 -9.32
CA ASP A 31 11.01 10.31 -7.84
C ASP A 31 10.13 9.22 -7.19
N ALA A 32 9.58 8.30 -7.99
CA ALA A 32 8.71 7.24 -7.50
C ALA A 32 9.51 6.20 -6.69
N VAL A 33 9.00 5.87 -5.51
CA VAL A 33 9.64 4.90 -4.62
C VAL A 33 9.32 3.49 -5.10
N GLY A 34 10.33 2.62 -5.15
CA GLY A 34 10.14 1.19 -5.42
C GLY A 34 9.52 0.49 -4.23
N ILE A 35 8.55 -0.40 -4.47
CA ILE A 35 7.98 -1.28 -3.45
C ILE A 35 7.91 -2.71 -3.98
N GLU A 36 8.47 -3.63 -3.20
CA GLU A 36 8.56 -5.06 -3.50
C GLU A 36 7.67 -5.85 -2.55
N ARG A 37 7.29 -7.06 -2.98
CA ARG A 37 6.44 -7.99 -2.21
C ARG A 37 5.21 -7.27 -1.67
N TRP A 38 4.54 -6.55 -2.56
CA TRP A 38 3.48 -5.63 -2.19
C TRP A 38 2.10 -6.28 -2.37
N GLU A 39 1.14 -5.82 -1.57
CA GLU A 39 -0.27 -6.18 -1.66
C GLU A 39 -1.16 -4.98 -1.37
N VAL A 40 -2.39 -5.01 -1.89
CA VAL A 40 -3.41 -4.02 -1.55
C VAL A 40 -4.17 -4.53 -0.34
N ARG A 41 -4.17 -3.76 0.76
CA ARG A 41 -4.96 -4.05 1.95
C ARG A 41 -6.01 -2.98 2.17
N GLY A 42 -7.17 -3.38 2.70
CA GLY A 42 -8.22 -2.47 3.16
C GLY A 42 -7.97 -2.03 4.60
N SER A 43 -8.38 -0.81 4.94
CA SER A 43 -8.40 -0.37 6.34
C SER A 43 -9.70 -0.86 7.01
N PRO A 44 -9.64 -1.52 8.18
CA PRO A 44 -10.85 -1.90 8.90
C PRO A 44 -11.73 -0.69 9.18
N GLY A 45 -13.02 -0.78 8.85
CA GLY A 45 -13.99 0.29 9.08
C GLY A 45 -14.01 1.42 8.05
N THR A 46 -13.12 1.43 7.05
CA THR A 46 -13.20 2.38 5.92
C THR A 46 -13.12 1.65 4.58
N ARG A 47 -13.58 2.28 3.49
CA ARG A 47 -13.40 1.77 2.12
C ARG A 47 -12.03 2.16 1.53
N GLU A 48 -11.10 2.61 2.37
CA GLU A 48 -9.79 3.04 1.90
C GLU A 48 -8.85 1.84 1.74
N GLN A 49 -8.17 1.80 0.60
CA GLN A 49 -7.15 0.81 0.29
C GLN A 49 -5.77 1.44 0.42
N PHE A 50 -4.77 0.69 0.84
CA PHE A 50 -3.37 1.11 0.91
C PHE A 50 -2.45 -0.01 0.40
N LEU A 51 -1.22 0.34 0.01
CA LEU A 51 -0.19 -0.64 -0.26
C LEU A 51 0.52 -1.01 1.03
N TRP A 52 0.70 -2.30 1.20
CA TRP A 52 1.55 -2.89 2.21
C TRP A 52 2.67 -3.66 1.50
N GLY A 53 3.93 -3.37 1.82
CA GLY A 53 5.07 -3.99 1.12
C GLY A 53 6.41 -3.42 1.55
N PHE A 54 7.49 -3.93 0.98
CA PHE A 54 8.85 -3.56 1.32
C PHE A 54 9.35 -2.44 0.41
N ALA A 55 9.55 -1.25 0.95
CA ALA A 55 10.08 -0.13 0.19
C ALA A 55 11.58 -0.29 -0.07
N ILE A 56 12.00 0.05 -1.29
CA ILE A 56 13.39 0.06 -1.73
C ILE A 56 13.83 1.51 -1.90
N ASN A 57 14.95 1.87 -1.28
CA ASN A 57 15.57 3.18 -1.32
C ASN A 57 14.60 4.31 -0.96
N HIS A 58 13.72 4.10 0.03
CA HIS A 58 12.76 5.13 0.42
C HIS A 58 13.53 6.36 0.94
N PRO A 59 13.32 7.57 0.39
CA PRO A 59 14.19 8.74 0.63
C PRO A 59 14.21 9.23 2.08
N ARG A 60 13.29 8.74 2.92
CA ARG A 60 13.19 9.07 4.35
C ARG A 60 13.33 7.88 5.28
N LEU A 61 13.09 6.67 4.78
CA LEU A 61 12.90 5.47 5.59
C LEU A 61 13.92 4.38 5.26
N GLY A 62 14.66 4.53 4.15
CA GLY A 62 15.55 3.49 3.65
C GLY A 62 14.77 2.25 3.20
N ASN A 63 15.37 1.09 3.41
CA ASN A 63 14.82 -0.20 3.01
C ASN A 63 14.03 -0.80 4.18
N GLN A 64 12.70 -0.76 4.12
CA GLN A 64 11.87 -1.29 5.19
C GLN A 64 10.45 -1.64 4.73
N LEU A 65 9.76 -2.44 5.54
CA LEU A 65 8.34 -2.65 5.40
C LEU A 65 7.59 -1.34 5.66
N ILE A 66 6.67 -0.97 4.78
CA ILE A 66 5.87 0.25 4.88
C ILE A 66 4.39 -0.02 4.66
N ARG A 67 3.59 0.85 5.26
CA ARG A 67 2.20 1.10 4.90
C ARG A 67 2.12 2.44 4.18
N THR A 68 1.60 2.46 2.96
CA THR A 68 1.44 3.73 2.22
C THR A 68 0.21 4.50 2.67
N SER A 69 0.12 5.77 2.25
CA SER A 69 -1.18 6.47 2.23
C SER A 69 -2.15 5.79 1.26
N LYS A 70 -3.42 6.19 1.30
CA LYS A 70 -4.46 5.59 0.46
C LYS A 70 -4.06 5.51 -1.02
N VAL A 71 -4.35 4.38 -1.63
CA VAL A 71 -4.22 4.13 -3.06
C VAL A 71 -5.36 4.82 -3.77
N LEU A 72 -5.03 5.53 -4.84
CA LEU A 72 -5.97 6.25 -5.68
C LEU A 72 -6.10 5.58 -7.05
N TRP A 73 -5.01 5.01 -7.55
CA TRP A 73 -4.96 4.33 -8.83
C TRP A 73 -3.80 3.33 -8.86
N ILE A 74 -3.98 2.21 -9.57
CA ILE A 74 -2.95 1.24 -9.91
C ILE A 74 -3.07 1.00 -11.42
N SER A 75 -1.92 0.90 -12.10
CA SER A 75 -1.87 0.57 -13.52
C SER A 75 -2.38 -0.85 -13.77
N GLU A 76 -2.91 -1.11 -14.97
CA GLU A 76 -3.48 -2.43 -15.33
C GLU A 76 -2.43 -3.54 -15.30
N ASP A 77 -1.20 -3.23 -15.73
CA ASP A 77 -0.03 -4.11 -15.66
C ASP A 77 0.56 -4.23 -14.23
N CYS A 78 0.01 -3.49 -13.27
CA CYS A 78 0.39 -3.53 -11.86
C CYS A 78 1.86 -3.18 -11.58
N THR A 79 2.46 -2.34 -12.43
CA THR A 79 3.85 -1.86 -12.31
C THR A 79 3.94 -0.47 -11.67
N VAL A 80 2.84 0.27 -11.62
CA VAL A 80 2.80 1.64 -11.08
C VAL A 80 1.56 1.85 -10.22
N ALA A 81 1.73 2.56 -9.10
CA ALA A 81 0.60 3.02 -8.30
C ALA A 81 0.69 4.51 -7.98
N ARG A 82 -0.45 5.18 -8.03
CA ARG A 82 -0.65 6.50 -7.45
C ARG A 82 -1.29 6.36 -6.08
N THR A 83 -0.56 6.75 -5.04
CA THR A 83 -1.15 6.97 -3.70
C THR A 83 -1.50 8.44 -3.53
N PHE A 84 -2.14 8.81 -2.43
CA PHE A 84 -2.37 10.22 -2.09
C PHE A 84 -1.08 11.05 -2.01
N SER A 85 0.00 10.49 -1.48
CA SER A 85 1.22 11.26 -1.21
C SER A 85 2.22 11.26 -2.36
N ARG A 86 2.35 10.16 -3.11
CA ARG A 86 3.36 10.01 -4.18
C ARG A 86 3.04 8.86 -5.14
N TRP A 87 3.83 8.76 -6.20
CA TRP A 87 3.93 7.62 -7.09
C TRP A 87 4.82 6.52 -6.50
N TYR A 88 4.48 5.27 -6.79
CA TYR A 88 5.27 4.09 -6.46
C TYR A 88 5.49 3.25 -7.71
N ARG A 89 6.71 2.71 -7.85
CA ARG A 89 7.01 1.62 -8.77
C ARG A 89 6.77 0.31 -8.04
N LEU A 90 5.93 -0.52 -8.60
CA LEU A 90 5.52 -1.79 -8.05
C LEU A 90 6.37 -2.89 -8.66
N GLY A 91 7.13 -3.59 -7.82
CA GLY A 91 7.86 -4.79 -8.20
C GLY A 91 6.99 -6.03 -8.05
N GLU A 92 7.57 -7.11 -7.54
CA GLU A 92 6.86 -8.37 -7.38
C GLU A 92 5.69 -8.24 -6.39
N ARG A 93 4.52 -8.75 -6.77
CA ARG A 93 3.38 -8.87 -5.86
C ARG A 93 3.72 -9.86 -4.73
N ALA A 94 3.26 -9.56 -3.52
CA ALA A 94 3.31 -10.51 -2.43
C ALA A 94 2.58 -11.78 -2.84
N LYS A 95 3.23 -12.93 -2.64
CA LYS A 95 2.52 -14.21 -2.70
C LYS A 95 1.50 -14.20 -1.56
N PRO A 96 0.24 -14.59 -1.80
CA PRO A 96 -0.69 -14.79 -0.70
C PRO A 96 -0.06 -15.79 0.24
N MET A 97 0.27 -15.36 1.47
CA MET A 97 0.53 -16.36 2.50
C MET A 97 -0.79 -17.09 2.74
N PRO A 98 -0.78 -18.43 2.82
CA PRO A 98 -1.93 -19.15 3.34
C PRO A 98 -2.33 -18.47 4.64
N ILE A 99 -3.57 -18.01 4.71
CA ILE A 99 -4.16 -17.61 5.98
C ILE A 99 -4.25 -18.92 6.74
N GLU A 100 -3.26 -19.24 7.57
CA GLU A 100 -3.47 -20.27 8.58
C GLU A 100 -4.65 -19.76 9.40
N PRO A 101 -5.79 -20.49 9.42
CA PRO A 101 -6.93 -20.06 10.21
C PRO A 101 -6.40 -19.86 11.63
N ALA A 102 -6.70 -18.69 12.20
CA ALA A 102 -6.38 -18.40 13.58
C ALA A 102 -6.87 -19.61 14.39
N THR A 103 -5.94 -20.32 15.02
CA THR A 103 -6.28 -21.37 15.96
C THR A 103 -6.99 -20.69 17.11
N ASP A 104 -8.31 -20.57 17.02
CA ASP A 104 -9.18 -20.39 18.17
C ASP A 104 -9.09 -21.69 18.98
N GLU A 105 -8.01 -21.83 19.75
CA GLU A 105 -7.98 -22.73 20.88
C GLU A 105 -8.71 -22.01 22.02
N PRO A 106 -9.94 -22.41 22.39
CA PRO A 106 -10.40 -22.12 23.73
C PRO A 106 -9.51 -22.92 24.67
N GLU A 107 -8.66 -22.24 25.45
CA GLU A 107 -8.04 -22.81 26.64
C GLU A 107 -9.16 -23.38 27.51
N ALA A 108 -9.35 -24.69 27.42
CA ALA A 108 -10.10 -25.47 28.37
C ALA A 108 -9.30 -25.47 29.68
N ASP A 109 -9.45 -24.43 30.50
CA ASP A 109 -9.08 -24.45 31.91
C ASP A 109 -10.07 -25.33 32.67
N ALA A 110 -9.96 -26.63 32.39
CA ALA A 110 -10.55 -27.72 33.15
C ALA A 110 -9.46 -28.32 34.04
N LEU A 111 -8.99 -27.58 35.05
CA LEU A 111 -8.31 -28.23 36.18
C LEU A 111 -8.41 -27.43 37.48
N ARG A 112 -9.53 -27.60 38.19
CA ARG A 112 -9.55 -27.41 39.65
C ARG A 112 -10.12 -28.66 40.32
N PRO A 113 -9.32 -29.48 41.03
CA PRO A 113 -9.86 -30.55 41.84
C PRO A 113 -10.49 -29.97 43.11
N PRO A 114 -11.59 -30.55 43.62
CA PRO A 114 -12.18 -30.12 44.89
C PRO A 114 -11.29 -30.54 46.07
N ARG A 115 -11.10 -29.62 47.04
CA ARG A 115 -10.72 -29.91 48.42
C ARG A 115 -11.79 -29.35 49.35
#